data_AF-A0A927TBW0-F1
#
_entry.id   AF-A0A927TBW0-F1
#
_cell.length_a   1.000
_cell.length_b   1.000
_cell.length_c   1.000
_cell.angle_alpha   90.00
_cell.angle_beta   90.00
_cell.angle_gamma   90.00
#
_symmetry.space_group_name_H-M   'P 1'
#
loop_
_entity.id
_entity.type
_entity.pdbx_description
1 polymer ?
#
loop_
_entity_poly.entity_id
_entity_poly.type
_entity_poly.pdbx_seq_one_letter_code
_entity_poly.pdbx_strand_id
1 'polypeptide(L)'
;MKQLVFWSNNQTPGPYYGQGLNGPCPRYAKLMEGYQAYNGKITEEEMLNVMASASQKYFHHNNTQWTVVFNTKEKTATYCYFEDFETKYYFDLE
;
A
#
# COMPACT_ATOMS: atom_id res chain seq x y z
N MET A 1 1.31 19.02 -5.92
CA MET A 1 0.69 17.89 -5.18
C MET A 1 1.40 16.61 -5.61
N LYS A 2 1.76 15.72 -4.68
CA LYS A 2 2.41 14.43 -5.00
C LYS A 2 1.32 13.42 -5.35
N GLN A 3 1.39 12.79 -6.53
CA GLN A 3 0.48 11.71 -6.91
C GLN A 3 1.21 10.39 -6.66
N LEU A 4 0.82 9.69 -5.60
CA LEU A 4 1.39 8.39 -5.27
C LEU A 4 0.48 7.30 -5.83
N VAL A 5 1.03 6.38 -6.62
CA VAL A 5 0.29 5.25 -7.21
C VAL A 5 0.69 3.96 -6.49
N PHE A 6 -0.30 3.14 -6.19
CA PHE A 6 -0.17 1.91 -5.42
C PHE A 6 -0.67 0.71 -6.24
N TRP A 7 0.00 -0.43 -6.11
CA TRP A 7 -0.41 -1.70 -6.70
C TRP A 7 -0.35 -2.84 -5.68
N SER A 8 -1.50 -3.48 -5.41
CA SER A 8 -1.50 -4.87 -4.92
C SER A 8 -2.73 -5.63 -5.40
N ASN A 9 -2.51 -6.90 -5.75
CA ASN A 9 -3.45 -7.73 -6.51
C ASN A 9 -4.80 -8.01 -5.82
N ASN A 10 -4.93 -7.78 -4.51
CA ASN A 10 -6.13 -8.11 -3.72
C ASN A 10 -6.66 -6.95 -2.84
N GLN A 11 -6.14 -5.73 -2.99
CA GLN A 11 -6.52 -4.58 -2.16
C GLN A 11 -7.00 -3.38 -2.97
N THR A 12 -7.05 -3.48 -4.30
CA THR A 12 -7.61 -2.45 -5.19
C THR A 12 -8.89 -2.97 -5.85
N PRO A 13 -9.94 -2.15 -6.03
CA PRO A 13 -11.12 -2.54 -6.78
C PRO A 13 -10.74 -3.03 -8.19
N GLY A 14 -11.12 -4.26 -8.51
CA GLY A 14 -10.73 -4.95 -9.74
C GLY A 14 -11.26 -6.40 -9.76
N PRO A 15 -10.98 -7.16 -10.83
CA PRO A 15 -11.54 -8.52 -11.02
C PRO A 15 -11.23 -9.53 -9.91
N TYR A 16 -10.16 -9.28 -9.15
CA TYR A 16 -9.69 -10.13 -8.05
C TYR A 16 -9.95 -9.52 -6.65
N TYR A 17 -10.62 -8.37 -6.59
CA TYR A 17 -10.96 -7.68 -5.34
C TYR A 17 -11.91 -8.52 -4.48
N GLY A 18 -11.48 -8.87 -3.27
CA GLY A 18 -12.33 -9.58 -2.31
C GLY A 18 -12.67 -11.03 -2.67
N GLN A 19 -12.00 -11.63 -3.66
CA GLN A 19 -12.20 -13.06 -3.96
C GLN A 19 -11.94 -13.91 -2.71
N GLY A 20 -12.90 -14.77 -2.37
CA GLY A 20 -12.86 -15.61 -1.17
C GLY A 20 -13.40 -14.96 0.11
N LEU A 21 -13.88 -13.71 0.06
CA LEU A 21 -14.52 -13.01 1.17
C LEU A 21 -16.03 -12.83 0.90
N ASN A 22 -16.87 -13.14 1.88
CA ASN A 22 -18.29 -12.79 1.87
C ASN A 22 -18.49 -11.31 2.28
N GLY A 23 -17.88 -10.36 1.56
CA GLY A 23 -18.00 -8.93 1.87
C GLY A 23 -16.86 -8.05 1.34
N PRO A 24 -16.90 -6.73 1.61
CA PRO A 24 -15.86 -5.79 1.20
C PRO A 24 -14.52 -6.17 1.82
N CYS A 25 -13.43 -6.08 1.03
CA CYS A 25 -12.09 -6.41 1.48
C CYS A 25 -11.69 -5.50 2.67
N PRO A 26 -11.55 -6.02 3.90
CA PRO A 26 -11.26 -5.15 5.05
C PRO A 26 -9.88 -4.45 4.95
N ARG A 27 -8.97 -4.96 4.11
CA ARG A 27 -7.70 -4.28 3.78
C ARG A 27 -7.92 -2.99 3.00
N TYR A 28 -8.85 -2.99 2.04
CA TYR A 28 -9.15 -1.79 1.28
C TYR A 28 -9.83 -0.75 2.16
N ALA A 29 -10.77 -1.16 3.03
CA ALA A 29 -11.35 -0.25 4.01
C ALA A 29 -10.26 0.38 4.90
N LYS A 30 -9.30 -0.42 5.38
CA LYS A 30 -8.19 0.08 6.21
C LYS A 30 -7.26 1.03 5.46
N LEU A 31 -6.95 0.70 4.21
CA LEU A 31 -6.15 1.53 3.32
C LEU A 31 -6.83 2.88 3.05
N MET A 32 -8.13 2.87 2.77
CA MET A 32 -8.89 4.09 2.52
C MET A 32 -9.06 4.95 3.77
N GLU A 33 -9.27 4.35 4.94
CA GLU A 33 -9.27 5.05 6.24
C GLU A 33 -7.94 5.81 6.43
N GLY A 34 -6.81 5.11 6.27
CA GLY A 34 -5.48 5.71 6.38
C GLY A 34 -5.25 6.81 5.35
N TYR A 35 -5.55 6.55 4.08
CA TYR A 35 -5.36 7.52 3.00
C TYR A 35 -6.21 8.79 3.19
N GLN A 36 -7.47 8.65 3.59
CA GLN A 36 -8.37 9.78 3.82
C GLN A 36 -7.97 10.63 5.03
N ALA A 37 -7.34 10.04 6.05
CA ALA A 37 -6.84 10.78 7.21
C ALA A 37 -5.82 11.87 6.83
N TYR A 38 -5.06 11.66 5.74
CA TYR A 38 -4.09 12.64 5.23
C TYR A 38 -4.68 13.65 4.23
N ASN A 39 -5.98 13.60 3.96
CA ASN A 39 -6.69 14.52 3.06
C ASN A 39 -5.99 14.70 1.69
N GLY A 40 -5.48 13.60 1.12
CA GLY A 40 -4.77 13.60 -0.16
C GLY A 40 -3.36 14.21 -0.13
N LYS A 41 -2.85 14.62 1.04
CA LYS A 41 -1.48 15.12 1.24
C LYS A 41 -0.69 14.12 2.07
N ILE A 42 -0.28 13.03 1.42
CA ILE A 42 0.46 11.96 2.06
C ILE A 42 1.91 11.95 1.54
N THR A 43 2.86 11.85 2.46
CA THR A 43 4.26 11.60 2.15
C THR A 43 4.48 10.12 1.83
N GLU A 44 5.64 9.79 1.28
CA GLU A 44 6.00 8.40 1.00
C GLU A 44 6.04 7.56 2.29
N GLU A 45 6.63 8.09 3.35
CA GLU A 45 6.73 7.41 4.65
C GLU A 45 5.35 7.16 5.26
N GLU A 46 4.47 8.16 5.22
CA GLU A 46 3.09 8.01 5.68
C GLU A 46 2.32 6.98 4.83
N MET A 47 2.55 6.95 3.52
CA MET A 47 1.95 5.95 2.64
C MET A 47 2.42 4.54 2.98
N LEU A 48 3.72 4.37 3.26
CA LEU A 48 4.27 3.08 3.73
C LEU A 48 3.65 2.65 5.06
N ASN A 49 3.40 3.57 5.99
CA ASN A 49 2.73 3.27 7.26
C ASN A 49 1.26 2.86 7.06
N VAL A 50 0.54 3.53 6.14
CA VAL A 50 -0.82 3.12 5.75
C VAL A 50 -0.81 1.71 5.17
N MET A 51 0.13 1.40 4.27
CA MET A 51 0.32 0.07 3.69
C MET A 51 0.68 -1.00 4.73
N ALA A 52 1.55 -0.67 5.68
CA ALA A 52 1.89 -1.54 6.79
C ALA A 52 0.64 -1.85 7.64
N SER A 53 -0.18 -0.84 7.95
CA SER A 53 -1.41 -1.04 8.73
C SER A 53 -2.50 -1.85 8.02
N ALA A 54 -2.55 -1.78 6.67
CA ALA A 54 -3.50 -2.53 5.85
C ALA A 54 -3.02 -3.96 5.54
N SER A 55 -1.70 -4.20 5.60
CA SER A 55 -1.11 -5.52 5.44
C SER A 55 -1.06 -6.29 6.75
N GLN A 56 -0.57 -5.67 7.83
CA GLN A 56 -0.40 -6.31 9.12
C GLN A 56 -1.71 -6.40 9.92
N LYS A 57 -1.85 -7.51 10.65
CA LYS A 57 -2.71 -7.68 11.84
C LYS A 57 -4.20 -8.03 11.67
N TYR A 58 -4.80 -7.89 10.48
CA TYR A 58 -6.25 -8.20 10.33
C TYR A 58 -6.58 -9.49 9.55
N PHE A 59 -5.58 -10.16 8.99
CA PHE A 59 -5.80 -11.34 8.16
C PHE A 59 -4.88 -12.46 8.61
N HIS A 60 -5.47 -13.59 9.02
CA HIS A 60 -4.77 -14.81 9.42
C HIS A 60 -3.85 -15.38 8.32
N HIS A 61 -3.88 -14.82 7.12
CA HIS A 61 -3.00 -15.10 6.00
C HIS A 61 -2.49 -13.79 5.41
N ASN A 62 -1.39 -13.27 5.97
CA ASN A 62 -0.73 -12.14 5.35
C ASN A 62 0.13 -12.64 4.19
N ASN A 63 -0.42 -12.55 2.98
CA ASN A 63 0.26 -12.94 1.76
C ASN A 63 1.01 -11.76 1.12
N THR A 64 1.11 -10.63 1.81
CA THR A 64 1.89 -9.49 1.33
C THR A 64 3.36 -9.87 1.46
N GLN A 65 4.09 -9.94 0.34
CA GLN A 65 5.53 -10.21 0.37
C GLN A 65 6.34 -8.92 0.22
N TRP A 66 5.79 -7.94 -0.49
CA TRP A 66 6.45 -6.68 -0.79
C TRP A 66 5.44 -5.55 -0.97
N THR A 67 5.91 -4.33 -0.76
CA THR A 67 5.18 -3.09 -1.02
C THR A 67 6.05 -2.20 -1.91
N VAL A 68 5.44 -1.57 -2.92
CA VAL A 68 6.11 -0.55 -3.74
C VAL A 68 5.29 0.73 -3.71
N VAL A 69 5.96 1.85 -3.44
CA VAL A 69 5.38 3.19 -3.52
C VAL A 69 6.05 3.94 -4.67
N PHE A 70 5.24 4.40 -5.63
CA PHE A 70 5.71 5.21 -6.76
C PHE A 70 5.45 6.68 -6.51
N ASN A 71 6.52 7.48 -6.51
CA ASN A 71 6.44 8.94 -6.49
C ASN A 71 6.57 9.46 -7.92
N THR A 72 5.44 9.68 -8.58
CA THR A 72 5.42 10.07 -10.00
C THR A 72 5.97 11.47 -10.26
N LYS A 73 6.01 12.34 -9.24
CA LYS A 73 6.56 13.68 -9.36
C LYS A 73 8.09 13.65 -9.36
N GLU A 74 8.67 12.89 -8.42
CA GLU A 74 10.12 12.77 -8.26
C GLU A 74 10.70 11.63 -9.11
N LYS A 75 9.84 10.86 -9.80
CA LYS A 75 10.20 9.69 -10.61
C LYS A 75 11.04 8.67 -9.84
N THR A 76 10.64 8.41 -8.60
CA THR A 76 11.27 7.40 -7.76
C THR A 76 10.29 6.28 -7.42
N ALA A 77 10.83 5.11 -7.12
CA ALA A 77 10.10 4.01 -6.51
C ALA A 77 10.81 3.56 -5.24
N THR A 78 10.01 3.29 -4.20
CA THR A 78 10.50 2.73 -2.94
C THR A 78 9.89 1.36 -2.75
N TYR A 79 10.75 0.35 -2.62
CA TYR A 79 10.41 -1.04 -2.38
C TYR A 79 10.70 -1.40 -0.93
N CYS A 80 9.73 -2.03 -0.27
CA CYS A 80 9.87 -2.57 1.09
C CYS A 80 9.48 -4.05 1.11
N TYR A 81 10.29 -4.88 1.75
CA TYR A 81 9.97 -6.29 1.98
C TYR A 81 9.10 -6.45 3.23
N PHE A 82 8.11 -7.34 3.18
CA PHE A 82 7.08 -7.42 4.22
C PHE A 82 7.60 -7.89 5.60
N GLU A 83 8.64 -8.72 5.63
CA GLU A 83 9.24 -9.19 6.88
C GLU A 83 10.01 -8.09 7.61
N ASP A 84 10.37 -7.02 6.90
CA ASP A 84 11.19 -5.93 7.41
C ASP A 84 10.82 -4.61 6.73
N PHE A 85 9.72 -4.00 7.17
CA PHE A 85 9.30 -2.65 6.74
C PHE A 85 10.35 -1.56 7.05
N GLU A 86 11.42 -1.90 7.78
CA GLU A 86 12.53 -0.99 8.06
C GLU A 86 13.53 -0.94 6.90
N THR A 87 13.76 -2.07 6.20
CA THR A 87 14.64 -2.11 5.02
C THR A 87 13.91 -1.60 3.77
N LYS A 88 14.37 -0.46 3.25
CA LYS A 88 13.83 0.22 2.07
C LYS A 88 14.86 0.26 0.95
N TYR A 89 14.45 -0.15 -0.25
CA TYR A 89 15.24 -0.03 -1.47
C TYR A 89 14.67 1.09 -2.34
N TYR A 90 15.52 2.04 -2.73
CA TYR A 90 15.13 3.19 -3.53
C TYR A 90 15.63 3.03 -4.96
N PHE A 91 14.76 3.31 -5.92
CA PHE A 91 15.06 3.27 -7.33
C PHE A 91 14.78 4.64 -7.94
N ASP A 92 15.78 5.15 -8.67
CA ASP A 92 15.57 6.20 -9.65
C ASP A 92 14.95 5.58 -10.91
N LEU A 93 13.92 6.23 -11.48
CA LEU A 93 13.20 5.75 -12.66
C LEU A 93 13.57 6.54 -13.92
N GLU A 94 14.57 7.41 -13.87
CA GLU A 94 15.18 8.09 -15.03
C GLU A 94 16.33 7.31 -15.69
#